data_AF-A0A0U2L9M7-F1
#
_entry.id   AF-A0A0U2L9M7-F1
#
_cell.length_a   1.000
_cell.length_b   1.000
_cell.length_c   1.000
_cell.angle_alpha   90.00
_cell.angle_beta   90.00
_cell.angle_gamma   90.00
#
_symmetry.space_group_name_H-M   'P 1'
#
loop_
_entity.id
_entity.type
_entity.pdbx_description
1 polymer ?
#
loop_
_entity_poly.entity_id
_entity_poly.type
_entity_poly.pdbx_seq_one_letter_code
_entity_poly.pdbx_strand_id
1 'polypeptide(L)' 'MIVRYLGKGSPMTLKHGKLYRVDGIEKGWYRIVDESGEDYLYPPDEFEVVKKITNPFL' A
#
# COMPACT_ATOMS: atom_id res chain seq x y z
N MET A 1 -7.01 -3.89 -2.09
CA MET A 1 -7.24 -2.50 -2.60
C MET A 1 -5.99 -2.03 -3.35
N ILE A 2 -6.10 -1.01 -4.20
CA ILE A 2 -4.93 -0.36 -4.83
C ILE A 2 -4.79 1.05 -4.26
N VAL A 3 -3.58 1.39 -3.85
CA VAL A 3 -3.23 2.67 -3.23
C VAL A 3 -2.06 3.33 -3.94
N ARG A 4 -1.99 4.66 -3.91
CA ARG A 4 -0.83 5.43 -4.36
C ARG A 4 -0.05 5.89 -3.14
N TYR A 5 1.26 5.67 -3.14
CA TYR A 5 2.13 6.13 -2.06
C TYR A 5 2.43 7.63 -2.20
N LEU A 6 2.24 8.39 -1.12
CA LEU A 6 2.42 9.85 -1.06
C LEU A 6 3.66 10.27 -0.26
N GLY A 7 4.29 9.36 0.49
CA GLY A 7 5.51 9.64 1.26
C GLY A 7 6.73 9.93 0.38
N LYS A 8 7.84 10.37 0.99
CA LYS A 8 9.07 10.76 0.26
C LYS A 8 9.72 9.61 -0.52
N GLY A 9 9.56 8.38 -0.04
CA GLY A 9 10.11 7.16 -0.64
C GLY A 9 11.64 7.05 -0.58
N SER A 10 12.15 5.87 -0.92
CA SER A 10 13.59 5.58 -1.02
C SER A 10 13.82 4.42 -2.00
N PRO A 11 15.06 4.18 -2.51
CA PRO A 11 15.32 3.14 -3.50
C PRO A 11 14.95 1.71 -3.05
N MET A 12 14.97 1.45 -1.73
CA MET A 12 14.71 0.13 -1.14
C MET A 12 13.31 0.00 -0.53
N THR A 13 12.50 1.06 -0.55
CA THR A 13 11.15 1.09 0.02
C THR A 13 10.16 1.54 -1.04
N LEU A 14 8.91 1.83 -0.64
CA LEU A 14 7.92 2.42 -1.54
C LEU A 14 8.44 3.69 -2.25
N LYS A 15 8.04 3.84 -3.51
CA LYS A 15 8.38 4.97 -4.39
C LYS A 15 7.22 5.95 -4.43
N HIS A 16 7.52 7.23 -4.22
CA HIS A 16 6.52 8.30 -4.29
C HIS A 16 5.74 8.24 -5.62
N GLY A 17 4.41 8.33 -5.54
CA GLY A 17 3.51 8.31 -6.68
C GLY A 17 3.24 6.93 -7.29
N LYS A 18 3.99 5.88 -6.91
CA LYS A 18 3.76 4.53 -7.43
C LYS A 18 2.51 3.90 -6.81
N LEU A 19 1.84 3.05 -7.60
CA LEU A 19 0.70 2.27 -7.16
C LEU A 19 1.15 0.95 -6.54
N TYR A 20 0.54 0.62 -5.41
CA TYR A 20 0.76 -0.63 -4.70
C TYR A 20 -0.55 -1.33 -4.41
N ARG A 21 -0.48 -2.67 -4.37
CA ARG A 21 -1.56 -3.50 -3.86
C ARG A 21 -1.41 -3.59 -2.35
N VAL A 22 -2.50 -3.33 -1.63
CA VAL A 22 -2.58 -3.68 -0.20
C VAL A 22 -3.10 -5.11 -0.11
N ASP A 23 -2.28 -5.97 0.48
CA ASP A 23 -2.54 -7.40 0.63
C ASP A 23 -3.30 -7.70 1.93
N GLY A 24 -3.17 -6.85 2.94
CA GLY A 24 -3.90 -6.97 4.20
C GLY A 24 -3.92 -5.67 5.00
N ILE A 25 -4.77 -5.63 6.02
CA ILE A 25 -4.77 -4.58 7.04
C ILE A 25 -4.48 -5.24 8.38
N GLU A 26 -3.41 -4.83 9.04
CA GLU A 26 -3.00 -5.36 10.34
C GLU A 26 -2.80 -4.25 11.34
N LYS A 27 -3.51 -4.30 12.47
CA LYS A 27 -3.49 -3.24 13.50
C LYS A 27 -3.74 -1.84 12.90
N GLY A 28 -4.55 -1.76 11.84
CA GLY A 28 -4.87 -0.51 11.13
C GLY A 28 -3.85 -0.07 10.07
N TRP A 29 -2.75 -0.81 9.88
CA TRP A 29 -1.70 -0.50 8.92
C TRP A 29 -1.85 -1.35 7.66
N TYR A 30 -1.37 -0.83 6.53
CA TYR A 30 -1.41 -1.55 5.25
C TYR A 30 -0.21 -2.47 5.11
N ARG A 31 -0.46 -3.76 4.86
CA ARG A 31 0.57 -4.72 4.48
C ARG A 31 0.76 -4.69 2.96
N ILE A 32 1.97 -4.34 2.53
CA ILE A 32 2.33 -4.09 1.13
C ILE A 32 3.71 -4.70 0.85
N VAL A 33 3.84 -5.39 -0.28
CA VAL A 33 5.15 -5.78 -0.84
C VAL A 33 5.79 -4.57 -1.53
N ASP A 34 6.97 -4.16 -1.06
CA ASP A 34 7.67 -2.99 -1.58
C ASP A 34 8.75 -3.35 -2.63
N GLU A 35 9.68 -2.43 -2.91
CA GLU A 35 10.71 -2.64 -3.93
C GLU A 35 11.77 -3.69 -3.55
N SER A 36 11.85 -4.09 -2.27
CA SER A 36 12.69 -5.19 -1.82
C SER A 36 12.13 -6.57 -2.18
N GLY A 37 10.83 -6.66 -2.46
CA GLY A 37 10.13 -7.94 -2.67
C GLY A 37 9.57 -8.58 -1.40
N GLU A 38 9.85 -7.99 -0.23
CA GLU A 38 9.31 -8.41 1.07
C GLU A 38 8.08 -7.55 1.45
N ASP A 39 7.20 -8.10 2.30
CA ASP A 39 6.04 -7.38 2.81
C ASP A 39 6.32 -6.65 4.14
N TYR A 40 5.89 -5.39 4.22
CA TYR A 40 5.99 -4.57 5.42
C TYR A 40 4.67 -3.86 5.72
N LEU A 41 4.57 -3.33 6.95
CA LEU A 41 3.46 -2.50 7.38
C LEU A 41 3.77 -1.03 7.14
N TYR A 42 2.88 -0.36 6.43
CA TYR A 42 2.94 1.07 6.17
C TYR A 42 1.72 1.80 6.73
N PRO A 43 1.90 3.02 7.26
CA PRO A 43 0.82 3.77 7.87
C PRO A 43 -0.12 4.31 6.78
N PRO A 44 -1.46 4.18 6.96
CA PRO A 44 -2.43 4.41 5.89
C PRO A 44 -2.52 5.88 5.44
N ASP A 45 -2.08 6.85 6.26
CA ASP A 45 -2.04 8.28 5.96
C ASP A 45 -0.97 8.66 4.93
N GLU A 46 -0.02 7.77 4.65
CA GLU A 46 0.93 7.94 3.54
C GLU A 46 0.34 7.54 2.18
N PHE A 47 -0.97 7.29 2.09
CA PHE A 47 -1.59 6.77 0.87
C PHE A 47 -2.89 7.46 0.46
N GLU A 48 -3.07 7.53 -0.85
CA GLU A 48 -4.35 7.78 -1.49
C GLU A 48 -4.95 6.46 -1.98
N VAL A 49 -6.22 6.16 -1.66
CA VAL A 49 -6.90 4.97 -2.17
C VAL A 49 -7.38 5.19 -3.59
N VAL A 50 -6.76 4.51 -4.56
CA VAL A 50 -7.09 4.64 -5.99
C VAL A 50 -8.20 3.67 -6.42
N LYS A 51 -8.22 2.45 -5.87
CA LYS A 51 -9.27 1.47 -6.17
C LYS A 51 -9.61 0.62 -4.95
N LYS A 52 -10.86 0.72 -4.48
CA LYS A 52 -11.42 -0.27 -3.58
C LYS A 52 -11.75 -1.52 -4.39
N ILE A 53 -11.26 -2.67 -3.95
CA ILE A 53 -11.73 -3.96 -4.49
C ILE A 53 -12.87 -4.36 -3.58
N THR A 54 -14.08 -3.96 -3.94
CA THR A 54 -15.30 -4.51 -3.33
C THR A 54 -15.50 -5.89 -3.95
N ASN A 55 -15.54 -6.92 -3.13
CA ASN A 55 -16.00 -8.23 -3.59
C ASN A 55 -17.51 -8.09 -3.80
N PRO A 56 -18.05 -8.16 -5.03
CA PRO A 56 -19.49 -7.95 -5.26
C PRO A 56 -20.36 -9.13 -4.79
N PHE A 57 -19.76 -10.11 -4.10
CA PHE A 57 -20.39 -11.34 -3.61
C PHE A 57 -20.32 -11.48 -2.08
N LEU A 58 -20.05 -10.38 -1.36
CA LEU A 58 -20.27 -10.24 0.07
C LEU A 58 -21.33 -9.16 0.33
#